data_AF-A0AAU6A3H5-F1
#
_entry.id   AF-A0AAU6A3H5-F1
#
_cell.length_a   1.000
_cell.length_b   1.000
_cell.length_c   1.000
_cell.angle_alpha   90.00
_cell.angle_beta   90.00
_cell.angle_gamma   90.00
#
_symmetry.space_group_name_H-M   'P 1'
#
loop_
_entity.id
_entity.type
_entity.pdbx_description
1 polymer ?
#
loop_
_entity_poly.entity_id
_entity_poly.type
_entity_poly.pdbx_seq_one_letter_code
_entity_poly.pdbx_strand_id
1 'polypeptide(L)'
;MDKQRLTLSVLTLLPLAVACGTETAGGGSVGTGSSPVTGVHWSVDTLTTQGRTRQAPDGAYLRIGEDGRVSGNLGCNTFGSTVTLKGDRVDFGTVEATDMGCQKDPMTFEESLSRVYADDTFTSEVKGDKLTLTTDDGDRVSLTKEPDAPLYGTKWTVTSLGEGDVAQSLPEGADAHFTLDKAKGTLSGRLGCNQVSAKATVRDGHITLGTAKTTRMMCDGSLMDTERTLLGLFGGTVVYELNHRAIALTSTNGNTVQAVADE
;
A
#
# COMPACT_ATOMS: atom_id res chain seq x y z
N MET A 1 90.30 -9.46 36.22
CA MET A 1 89.84 -8.47 35.22
C MET A 1 88.36 -8.78 34.99
N ASP A 2 87.45 -8.41 35.89
CA ASP A 2 86.95 -7.04 36.10
C ASP A 2 86.12 -6.56 34.89
N LYS A 3 84.78 -6.72 34.97
CA LYS A 3 83.78 -5.65 34.83
C LYS A 3 82.35 -6.18 34.71
N GLN A 4 81.57 -5.89 35.75
CA GLN A 4 80.11 -5.75 35.73
C GLN A 4 79.67 -4.57 34.83
N ARG A 5 78.33 -4.41 34.73
CA ARG A 5 77.52 -3.18 34.54
C ARG A 5 76.75 -3.16 33.20
N LEU A 6 75.52 -2.67 33.09
CA LEU A 6 74.41 -2.34 34.00
C LEU A 6 73.20 -2.02 33.07
N THR A 7 71.99 -2.22 33.59
CA THR A 7 70.69 -1.78 33.04
C THR A 7 70.56 -0.26 32.85
N LEU A 8 69.77 0.18 31.86
CA LEU A 8 69.18 1.53 31.84
C LEU A 8 67.70 1.49 31.42
N SER A 9 66.85 2.02 32.29
CA SER A 9 65.43 2.31 32.12
C SER A 9 65.23 3.69 31.51
N VAL A 10 64.13 3.92 30.77
CA VAL A 10 63.65 5.27 30.43
C VAL A 10 62.20 5.43 30.88
N LEU A 11 61.96 6.57 31.54
CA LEU A 11 60.76 7.01 32.24
C LEU A 11 60.36 8.38 31.65
N THR A 12 59.12 8.52 31.18
CA THR A 12 58.44 9.82 30.90
C THR A 12 56.95 9.54 30.66
N LEU A 13 55.92 10.33 31.03
CA LEU A 13 55.64 11.36 32.05
C LEU A 13 54.14 11.70 31.78
N LEU A 14 53.25 11.65 32.78
CA LEU A 14 51.82 12.06 32.65
C LEU A 14 51.65 13.58 32.75
N PRO A 15 50.54 14.12 32.20
CA PRO A 15 49.72 15.09 32.93
C PRO A 15 48.22 14.72 32.98
N LEU A 16 47.59 15.01 34.13
CA LEU A 16 46.16 14.86 34.41
C LEU A 16 45.33 16.00 33.78
N ALA A 17 44.11 15.68 33.33
CA ALA A 17 42.97 16.59 33.36
C ALA A 17 41.68 15.79 33.65
N VAL A 18 40.93 16.25 34.65
CA VAL A 18 39.67 15.72 35.16
C VAL A 18 38.51 16.44 34.46
N ALA A 19 37.49 15.71 33.98
CA ALA A 19 36.14 16.24 33.85
C ALA A 19 35.11 15.09 33.93
N CYS A 20 34.20 15.19 34.89
CA CYS A 20 33.01 14.34 35.04
C CYS A 20 32.02 14.59 33.89
N GLY A 21 31.38 13.52 33.43
CA GLY A 21 30.20 13.58 32.58
C GLY A 21 29.54 12.21 32.54
N THR A 22 28.60 11.97 33.45
CA THR A 22 27.64 10.86 33.36
C THR A 22 26.62 11.21 32.28
N GLU A 23 26.69 10.54 31.12
CA GLU A 23 25.57 10.52 30.19
C GLU A 23 25.17 9.08 29.87
N THR A 24 24.13 8.65 30.57
CA THR A 24 23.19 7.66 30.06
C THR A 24 22.29 8.40 29.07
N ALA A 25 22.50 8.18 27.78
CA ALA A 25 21.52 8.49 26.73
C ALA A 25 21.74 7.44 25.64
N GLY A 26 20.92 6.39 25.62
CA GLY A 26 19.69 6.49 24.86
C GLY A 26 19.98 6.30 23.38
N GLY A 27 20.72 5.23 23.04
CA GLY A 27 20.77 4.72 21.68
C GLY A 27 19.40 4.17 21.34
N GLY A 28 18.51 5.06 20.89
CA GLY A 28 17.24 4.71 20.30
C GLY A 28 17.52 3.78 19.12
N SER A 29 17.36 2.49 19.38
CA SER A 29 17.04 1.52 18.34
C SER A 29 15.84 2.09 17.59
N VAL A 30 16.07 2.61 16.39
CA VAL A 30 15.01 2.69 15.38
C VAL A 30 14.59 1.25 15.17
N GLY A 31 13.50 0.86 15.82
CA GLY A 31 12.94 -0.47 15.70
C GLY A 31 12.52 -0.65 14.26
N THR A 32 13.31 -1.38 13.48
CA THR A 32 12.95 -1.89 12.15
C THR A 32 12.01 -3.10 12.27
N GLY A 33 11.09 -3.07 13.24
CA GLY A 33 10.00 -4.03 13.33
C GLY A 33 8.81 -3.43 12.60
N SER A 34 8.42 -4.00 11.46
CA SER A 34 7.14 -3.71 10.83
C SER A 34 6.04 -3.87 11.89
N SER A 35 5.29 -2.80 12.18
CA SER A 35 4.16 -2.90 13.09
C SER A 35 3.12 -3.85 12.47
N PRO A 36 2.45 -4.73 13.25
CA PRO A 36 1.51 -5.70 12.69
C PRO A 36 0.30 -5.06 11.97
N VAL A 37 0.13 -3.74 12.09
CA VAL A 37 -0.93 -2.97 11.44
C VAL A 37 -0.52 -2.39 10.08
N THR A 38 0.79 -2.29 9.77
CA THR A 38 1.30 -1.71 8.51
C THR A 38 1.30 -2.71 7.36
N GLY A 39 1.13 -2.23 6.12
CA GLY A 39 1.17 -3.06 4.91
C GLY A 39 -0.05 -3.96 4.72
N VAL A 40 -1.08 -3.79 5.55
CA VAL A 40 -2.30 -4.60 5.55
C VAL A 40 -3.49 -3.76 5.13
N HIS A 41 -4.38 -4.33 4.31
CA HIS A 41 -5.69 -3.76 4.04
C HIS A 41 -6.66 -4.22 5.13
N TRP A 42 -7.16 -3.27 5.92
CA TRP A 42 -8.10 -3.54 7.01
C TRP A 42 -9.49 -3.04 6.62
N SER A 43 -10.42 -3.97 6.41
CA SER A 43 -11.84 -3.65 6.29
C SER A 43 -12.38 -3.21 7.65
N VAL A 44 -13.07 -2.07 7.73
CA VAL A 44 -13.65 -1.59 8.99
C VAL A 44 -14.95 -2.34 9.22
N ASP A 45 -15.03 -3.12 10.29
CA ASP A 45 -16.25 -3.86 10.64
C ASP A 45 -17.24 -2.93 11.38
N THR A 46 -16.73 -2.29 12.44
CA THR A 46 -17.58 -1.52 13.37
C THR A 46 -16.84 -0.36 14.01
N LEU A 47 -17.61 0.66 14.37
CA LEU A 47 -17.20 1.76 15.22
C LEU A 47 -18.06 1.76 16.49
N THR A 48 -17.42 1.76 17.64
CA THR A 48 -18.06 1.95 18.95
C THR A 48 -17.64 3.28 19.53
N THR A 49 -18.61 4.18 19.71
CA THR A 49 -18.40 5.50 20.34
C THR A 49 -19.36 5.67 21.49
N GLN A 50 -18.88 6.13 22.66
CA GLN A 50 -19.75 6.40 23.83
C GLN A 50 -20.63 5.19 24.19
N GLY A 51 -20.08 3.98 24.10
CA GLY A 51 -20.79 2.72 24.39
C GLY A 51 -21.82 2.27 23.33
N ARG A 52 -21.97 2.99 22.20
CA ARG A 52 -22.85 2.59 21.09
C ARG A 52 -22.04 2.10 19.90
N THR A 53 -22.28 0.87 19.49
CA THR A 53 -21.67 0.25 18.30
C THR A 53 -22.54 0.48 17.05
N ARG A 54 -21.89 0.84 15.94
CA ARG A 54 -22.46 0.96 14.59
C ARG A 54 -21.68 0.07 13.63
N GLN A 55 -22.38 -0.59 12.72
CA GLN A 55 -21.75 -1.30 11.59
C GLN A 55 -21.22 -0.27 10.60
N ALA A 56 -20.06 -0.56 10.00
CA ALA A 56 -19.54 0.27 8.95
C ALA A 56 -20.33 0.08 7.64
N PRO A 57 -20.45 1.13 6.81
CA PRO A 57 -20.87 0.98 5.43
C PRO A 57 -19.90 0.08 4.64
N ASP A 58 -20.41 -0.58 3.60
CA ASP A 58 -19.60 -1.40 2.71
C ASP A 58 -18.48 -0.56 2.08
N GLY A 59 -17.29 -1.15 1.99
CA GLY A 59 -16.11 -0.48 1.41
C GLY A 59 -15.41 0.50 2.35
N ALA A 60 -15.81 0.62 3.63
CA ALA A 60 -15.01 1.32 4.62
C ALA A 60 -13.72 0.53 4.94
N TYR A 61 -12.56 1.16 4.82
CA TYR A 61 -11.27 0.50 5.04
C TYR A 61 -10.18 1.46 5.54
N LEU A 62 -9.14 0.87 6.12
CA LEU A 62 -7.93 1.52 6.58
C LEU A 62 -6.71 0.79 6.03
N ARG A 63 -5.76 1.53 5.45
CA ARG A 63 -4.44 1.04 5.08
C ARG A 63 -3.38 1.98 5.64
N ILE A 64 -2.40 1.39 6.33
CA ILE A 64 -1.22 2.11 6.82
C ILE A 64 -0.02 1.60 6.02
N GLY A 65 0.62 2.48 5.25
CA GLY A 65 1.85 2.21 4.52
C GLY A 65 3.05 2.05 5.45
N GLU A 66 4.09 1.36 4.99
CA GLU A 66 5.36 1.25 5.73
C GLU A 66 6.08 2.59 5.88
N ASP A 67 5.75 3.55 5.01
CA ASP A 67 6.23 4.93 5.03
C ASP A 67 5.45 5.83 6.01
N GLY A 68 4.48 5.28 6.74
CA GLY A 68 3.64 6.02 7.67
C GLY A 68 2.53 6.83 7.01
N ARG A 69 2.29 6.68 5.70
CA ARG A 69 1.11 7.25 5.05
C ARG A 69 -0.12 6.39 5.33
N VAL A 70 -1.25 7.06 5.52
CA VAL A 70 -2.54 6.40 5.70
C VAL A 70 -3.43 6.72 4.52
N SER A 71 -4.09 5.70 3.99
CA SER A 71 -5.14 5.82 3.00
C SER A 71 -6.33 4.95 3.39
N GLY A 72 -7.54 5.39 3.04
CA GLY A 72 -8.72 4.65 3.42
C GLY A 72 -10.01 5.21 2.83
N ASN A 73 -11.11 4.60 3.24
CA ASN A 73 -12.46 5.08 3.00
C ASN A 73 -13.24 5.04 4.32
N LEU A 74 -13.89 6.14 4.67
CA LEU A 74 -14.66 6.32 5.90
C LEU A 74 -16.11 5.82 5.78
N GLY A 75 -16.45 5.14 4.68
CA GLY A 75 -17.77 4.60 4.35
C GLY A 75 -18.56 5.44 3.34
N CYS A 76 -18.20 6.72 3.14
CA CYS A 76 -18.75 7.57 2.09
C CYS A 76 -17.62 8.27 1.33
N ASN A 77 -16.71 8.93 2.05
CA ASN A 77 -15.54 9.57 1.46
C ASN A 77 -14.25 8.78 1.62
N THR A 78 -13.36 8.94 0.65
CA THR A 78 -11.97 8.55 0.78
C THR A 78 -11.23 9.53 1.67
N PHE A 79 -10.25 9.03 2.43
CA PHE A 79 -9.42 9.87 3.29
C PHE A 79 -7.94 9.52 3.20
N GLY A 80 -7.11 10.49 3.55
CA GLY A 80 -5.68 10.36 3.75
C GLY A 80 -5.26 10.93 5.10
N SER A 81 -4.16 10.42 5.64
CA SER A 81 -3.50 10.97 6.82
C SER A 81 -2.03 10.54 6.86
N THR A 82 -1.32 10.91 7.91
CA THR A 82 -0.04 10.30 8.31
C THR A 82 -0.24 9.59 9.65
N VAL A 83 0.68 8.74 10.06
CA VAL A 83 0.59 8.09 11.36
C VAL A 83 1.95 8.01 12.04
N THR A 84 1.94 8.25 13.35
CA THR A 84 3.07 7.97 14.23
C THR A 84 2.80 6.67 14.97
N LEU A 85 3.68 5.68 14.77
CA LEU A 85 3.61 4.37 15.43
C LEU A 85 4.67 4.28 16.53
N LYS A 86 4.26 3.94 17.76
CA LYS A 86 5.16 3.73 18.91
C LYS A 86 4.74 2.49 19.68
N GLY A 87 5.34 1.34 19.34
CA GLY A 87 4.91 0.06 19.89
C GLY A 87 3.52 -0.30 19.38
N ASP A 88 2.57 -0.48 20.30
CA ASP A 88 1.16 -0.70 20.01
C ASP A 88 0.36 0.62 19.86
N ARG A 89 0.97 1.78 20.12
CA ARG A 89 0.30 3.08 19.99
C ARG A 89 0.26 3.53 18.53
N VAL A 90 -0.93 3.93 18.10
CA VAL A 90 -1.25 4.43 16.77
C VAL A 90 -1.82 5.84 16.92
N ASP A 91 -1.09 6.83 16.41
CA ASP A 91 -1.45 8.24 16.52
C ASP A 91 -1.57 8.83 15.12
N PHE A 92 -2.79 9.07 14.66
CA PHE A 92 -3.02 9.62 13.32
C PHE A 92 -2.73 11.12 13.32
N GLY A 93 -2.14 11.60 12.23
CA GLY A 93 -2.05 13.03 11.97
C GLY A 93 -3.37 13.58 11.45
N THR A 94 -3.31 14.78 10.87
CA THR A 94 -4.48 15.42 10.23
C THR A 94 -5.16 14.47 9.25
N VAL A 95 -6.45 14.22 9.48
CA VAL A 95 -7.31 13.46 8.59
C VAL A 95 -7.88 14.40 7.54
N GLU A 96 -7.58 14.13 6.27
CA GLU A 96 -8.12 14.86 5.13
C GLU A 96 -9.04 13.92 4.35
N ALA A 97 -10.28 14.34 4.11
CA ALA A 97 -11.26 13.55 3.38
C ALA A 97 -11.78 14.30 2.15
N THR A 98 -12.31 13.56 1.18
CA THR A 98 -13.10 14.15 0.09
C THR A 98 -14.47 14.61 0.62
N ASP A 99 -15.16 15.46 -0.15
CA ASP A 99 -16.49 16.00 0.22
C ASP A 99 -17.62 15.50 -0.73
N MET A 100 -17.68 14.20 -0.95
CA MET A 100 -18.78 13.55 -1.67
C MET A 100 -20.01 13.44 -0.75
N GLY A 101 -21.20 13.67 -1.32
CA GLY A 101 -22.46 13.43 -0.63
C GLY A 101 -22.97 12.01 -0.85
N CYS A 102 -23.24 11.29 0.23
CA CYS A 102 -23.89 9.97 0.22
C CYS A 102 -25.23 9.99 0.97
N GLN A 103 -25.83 8.82 1.22
CA GLN A 103 -26.96 8.69 2.11
C GLN A 103 -26.59 9.08 3.55
N LYS A 104 -27.62 9.40 4.36
CA LYS A 104 -27.47 9.91 5.72
C LYS A 104 -26.64 9.00 6.64
N ASP A 105 -26.86 7.68 6.57
CA ASP A 105 -26.23 6.74 7.49
C ASP A 105 -24.71 6.62 7.25
N PRO A 106 -24.22 6.42 5.99
CA PRO A 106 -22.79 6.50 5.69
C PRO A 106 -22.13 7.81 6.09
N MET A 107 -22.78 8.96 5.83
CA MET A 107 -22.23 10.27 6.22
C MET A 107 -22.11 10.41 7.74
N THR A 108 -23.12 9.95 8.50
CA THR A 108 -23.08 10.00 9.97
C THR A 108 -21.97 9.09 10.54
N PHE A 109 -21.75 7.94 9.90
CA PHE A 109 -20.66 7.03 10.27
C PHE A 109 -19.30 7.66 9.96
N GLU A 110 -19.14 8.23 8.76
CA GLU A 110 -17.93 8.95 8.35
C GLU A 110 -17.56 10.07 9.34
N GLU A 111 -18.51 10.95 9.68
CA GLU A 111 -18.28 12.05 10.64
C GLU A 111 -17.77 11.51 11.99
N SER A 112 -18.35 10.40 12.46
CA SER A 112 -17.97 9.79 13.73
C SER A 112 -16.57 9.16 13.65
N LEU A 113 -16.27 8.43 12.57
CA LEU A 113 -14.99 7.74 12.39
C LEU A 113 -13.85 8.73 12.15
N SER A 114 -14.07 9.75 11.32
CA SER A 114 -13.11 10.83 11.04
C SER A 114 -12.69 11.53 12.32
N ARG A 115 -13.67 11.90 13.16
CA ARG A 115 -13.41 12.54 14.46
C ARG A 115 -12.58 11.65 15.38
N VAL A 116 -12.95 10.38 15.50
CA VAL A 116 -12.23 9.42 16.36
C VAL A 116 -10.79 9.24 15.88
N TYR A 117 -10.54 9.19 14.56
CA TYR A 117 -9.17 9.16 14.06
C TYR A 117 -8.40 10.46 14.29
N ALA A 118 -9.03 11.63 14.21
CA ALA A 118 -8.35 12.92 14.31
C ALA A 118 -8.03 13.36 15.76
N ASP A 119 -8.89 12.99 16.71
CA ASP A 119 -8.83 13.54 18.08
C ASP A 119 -8.08 12.64 19.07
N ASP A 120 -7.90 11.35 18.76
CA ASP A 120 -7.47 10.35 19.73
C ASP A 120 -6.21 9.57 19.30
N THR A 121 -5.44 9.14 20.30
CA THR A 121 -4.42 8.11 20.13
C THR A 121 -5.00 6.74 20.49
N PHE A 122 -4.69 5.73 19.69
CA PHE A 122 -5.17 4.37 19.89
C PHE A 122 -4.08 3.47 20.45
N THR A 123 -4.52 2.47 21.19
CA THR A 123 -3.78 1.23 21.42
C THR A 123 -4.30 0.17 20.44
N SER A 124 -3.40 -0.44 19.68
CA SER A 124 -3.70 -1.48 18.71
C SER A 124 -3.56 -2.87 19.32
N GLU A 125 -4.52 -3.73 19.03
CA GLU A 125 -4.47 -5.16 19.36
C GLU A 125 -4.75 -5.98 18.11
N VAL A 126 -3.78 -6.79 17.68
CA VAL A 126 -3.92 -7.71 16.55
C VAL A 126 -4.05 -9.14 17.06
N LYS A 127 -5.14 -9.83 16.67
CA LYS A 127 -5.44 -11.23 16.99
C LYS A 127 -5.85 -11.98 15.74
N GLY A 128 -4.94 -12.75 15.16
CA GLY A 128 -5.16 -13.41 13.87
C GLY A 128 -5.44 -12.35 12.79
N ASP A 129 -6.60 -12.47 12.14
CA ASP A 129 -7.04 -11.54 11.09
C ASP A 129 -7.89 -10.38 11.63
N LYS A 130 -7.93 -10.16 12.96
CA LYS A 130 -8.65 -9.05 13.58
C LYS A 130 -7.70 -8.00 14.12
N LEU A 131 -7.99 -6.74 13.83
CA LEU A 131 -7.38 -5.57 14.46
C LEU A 131 -8.45 -4.86 15.28
N THR A 132 -8.10 -4.48 16.49
CA THR A 132 -8.90 -3.58 17.32
C THR A 132 -8.06 -2.36 17.66
N LEU A 133 -8.55 -1.17 17.32
CA LEU A 133 -7.99 0.10 17.77
C LEU A 133 -8.87 0.61 18.90
N THR A 134 -8.29 0.86 20.08
CA THR A 134 -9.02 1.36 21.25
C THR A 134 -8.41 2.68 21.72
N THR A 135 -9.22 3.74 21.86
CA THR A 135 -8.79 5.02 22.44
C THR A 135 -8.70 4.92 23.97
N ASP A 136 -8.05 5.88 24.60
CA ASP A 136 -7.93 5.91 26.07
C ASP A 136 -9.30 6.13 26.75
N ASP A 137 -10.25 6.77 26.05
CA ASP A 137 -11.64 6.98 26.49
C ASP A 137 -12.55 5.76 26.22
N GLY A 138 -12.02 4.70 25.59
CA GLY A 138 -12.69 3.43 25.38
C GLY A 138 -13.50 3.31 24.07
N ASP A 139 -13.43 4.32 23.20
CA ASP A 139 -13.96 4.21 21.84
C ASP A 139 -13.14 3.18 21.05
N ARG A 140 -13.79 2.45 20.16
CA ARG A 140 -13.20 1.27 19.50
C ARG A 140 -13.53 1.17 18.03
N VAL A 141 -12.52 0.96 17.20
CA VAL A 141 -12.67 0.53 15.80
C VAL A 141 -12.28 -0.94 15.72
N SER A 142 -13.20 -1.79 15.25
CA SER A 142 -12.90 -3.20 14.98
C SER A 142 -12.75 -3.40 13.49
N LEU A 143 -11.68 -4.06 13.08
CA LEU A 143 -11.32 -4.24 11.68
C LEU A 143 -10.95 -5.71 11.40
N THR A 144 -11.17 -6.13 10.16
CA THR A 144 -10.77 -7.43 9.63
C THR A 144 -9.72 -7.25 8.55
N LYS A 145 -8.67 -8.06 8.61
CA LYS A 145 -7.69 -8.15 7.53
C LYS A 145 -8.36 -8.70 6.29
N GLU A 146 -8.24 -7.98 5.19
CA GLU A 146 -8.66 -8.47 3.88
C GLU A 146 -7.41 -8.74 3.03
N PRO A 147 -7.19 -9.99 2.57
CA PRO A 147 -6.04 -10.30 1.74
C PRO A 147 -6.18 -9.61 0.38
N ASP A 148 -5.04 -9.30 -0.24
CA ASP A 148 -5.06 -8.83 -1.62
C ASP A 148 -5.61 -9.91 -2.56
N ALA A 149 -6.26 -9.48 -3.64
CA ALA A 149 -6.69 -10.37 -4.69
C ALA A 149 -5.47 -11.12 -5.26
N PRO A 150 -5.55 -12.44 -5.50
CA PRO A 150 -4.44 -13.19 -6.05
C PRO A 150 -3.99 -12.59 -7.39
N LEU A 151 -2.69 -12.33 -7.57
CA LEU A 151 -2.19 -11.81 -8.85
C LEU A 151 -2.53 -12.74 -10.02
N TYR A 152 -2.41 -14.05 -9.79
CA TYR A 152 -2.69 -15.09 -10.78
C TYR A 152 -4.12 -15.60 -10.68
N GLY A 153 -4.72 -15.95 -11.82
CA GLY A 153 -6.08 -16.49 -11.89
C GLY A 153 -7.18 -15.45 -11.75
N THR A 154 -6.86 -14.25 -11.25
CA THR A 154 -7.79 -13.11 -11.20
C THR A 154 -7.99 -12.49 -12.56
N LYS A 155 -9.25 -12.16 -12.88
CA LYS A 155 -9.60 -11.30 -14.01
C LYS A 155 -9.49 -9.85 -13.58
N TRP A 156 -8.49 -9.17 -14.12
CA TRP A 156 -8.21 -7.76 -13.88
C TRP A 156 -8.88 -6.95 -14.98
N THR A 157 -9.95 -6.22 -14.65
CA THR A 157 -10.65 -5.33 -15.57
C THR A 157 -9.99 -3.97 -15.56
N VAL A 158 -9.55 -3.51 -16.73
CA VAL A 158 -8.88 -2.21 -16.89
C VAL A 158 -9.91 -1.10 -16.74
N THR A 159 -9.61 -0.11 -15.92
CA THR A 159 -10.51 1.02 -15.62
C THR A 159 -9.98 2.33 -16.17
N SER A 160 -8.65 2.49 -16.25
CA SER A 160 -8.02 3.66 -16.83
C SER A 160 -6.66 3.35 -17.46
N LEU A 161 -6.29 4.20 -18.40
CA LEU A 161 -4.98 4.24 -19.05
C LEU A 161 -4.33 5.58 -18.77
N GLY A 162 -3.02 5.63 -18.65
CA GLY A 162 -2.29 6.88 -18.50
C GLY A 162 -0.96 6.91 -19.23
N GLU A 163 -0.48 8.13 -19.42
CA GLU A 163 0.85 8.45 -19.93
C GLU A 163 1.44 9.55 -19.03
N GLY A 164 2.51 9.21 -18.30
CA GLY A 164 3.00 10.08 -17.23
C GLY A 164 1.97 10.25 -16.10
N ASP A 165 1.72 11.50 -15.69
CA ASP A 165 0.82 11.84 -14.57
C ASP A 165 -0.65 12.00 -14.97
N VAL A 166 -0.99 11.77 -16.25
CA VAL A 166 -2.36 11.94 -16.75
C VAL A 166 -3.00 10.56 -16.92
N ALA A 167 -4.09 10.33 -16.17
CA ALA A 167 -4.94 9.15 -16.32
C ALA A 167 -6.25 9.52 -17.03
N GLN A 168 -6.72 8.61 -17.87
CA GLN A 168 -7.95 8.73 -18.65
C GLN A 168 -8.78 7.46 -18.53
N SER A 169 -10.07 7.62 -18.27
CA SER A 169 -11.03 6.51 -18.29
C SER A 169 -11.14 5.90 -19.69
N LEU A 170 -11.48 4.62 -19.75
CA LEU A 170 -11.76 3.95 -21.01
C LEU A 170 -13.02 4.52 -21.69
N PRO A 171 -13.07 4.49 -23.04
CA PRO A 171 -14.29 4.84 -23.76
C PRO A 171 -15.42 3.85 -23.46
N GLU A 172 -16.66 4.30 -23.59
CA GLU A 172 -17.84 3.45 -23.43
C GLU A 172 -17.77 2.22 -24.34
N GLY A 173 -18.12 1.05 -23.81
CA GLY A 173 -18.09 -0.22 -24.54
C GLY A 173 -16.71 -0.86 -24.66
N ALA A 174 -15.64 -0.27 -24.11
CA ALA A 174 -14.34 -0.92 -24.04
C ALA A 174 -14.36 -2.10 -23.06
N ASP A 175 -14.26 -3.31 -23.62
CA ASP A 175 -14.01 -4.54 -22.85
C ASP A 175 -12.50 -4.79 -22.79
N ALA A 176 -11.85 -4.25 -21.77
CA ALA A 176 -10.42 -4.43 -21.54
C ALA A 176 -10.18 -5.13 -20.20
N HIS A 177 -9.57 -6.32 -20.26
CA HIS A 177 -9.25 -7.11 -19.08
C HIS A 177 -8.10 -8.07 -19.37
N PHE A 178 -7.44 -8.56 -18.32
CA PHE A 178 -6.41 -9.59 -18.44
C PHE A 178 -6.40 -10.55 -17.26
N THR A 179 -5.83 -11.72 -17.48
CA THR A 179 -5.57 -12.74 -16.46
C THR A 179 -4.17 -13.29 -16.65
N LEU A 180 -3.45 -13.45 -15.54
CA LEU A 180 -2.15 -14.11 -15.50
C LEU A 180 -2.35 -15.58 -15.11
N ASP A 181 -1.88 -16.49 -15.96
CA ASP A 181 -1.86 -17.94 -15.70
C ASP A 181 -0.45 -18.36 -15.27
N LYS A 182 -0.31 -18.77 -14.00
CA LYS A 182 0.96 -19.17 -13.42
C LYS A 182 1.51 -20.46 -14.04
N ALA A 183 0.64 -21.43 -14.34
CA ALA A 183 1.04 -22.73 -14.84
C ALA A 183 1.49 -22.67 -16.29
N LYS A 184 0.79 -21.86 -17.10
CA LYS A 184 1.14 -21.65 -18.52
C LYS A 184 2.23 -20.60 -18.72
N GLY A 185 2.44 -19.71 -17.75
CA GLY A 185 3.36 -18.58 -17.87
C GLY A 185 2.89 -17.59 -18.94
N THR A 186 1.59 -17.30 -18.95
CA THR A 186 0.95 -16.46 -19.97
C THR A 186 0.05 -15.39 -19.37
N LEU A 187 -0.03 -14.25 -20.05
CA LEU A 187 -1.13 -13.30 -19.91
C LEU A 187 -2.12 -13.56 -21.06
N SER A 188 -3.41 -13.59 -20.74
CA SER A 188 -4.49 -13.63 -21.74
C SER A 188 -5.59 -12.64 -21.37
N GLY A 189 -6.30 -12.11 -22.36
CA GLY A 189 -7.39 -11.20 -22.09
C GLY A 189 -7.91 -10.51 -23.35
N ARG A 190 -8.44 -9.31 -23.15
CA ARG A 190 -8.95 -8.44 -24.21
C ARG A 190 -8.46 -7.01 -24.01
N LEU A 191 -8.17 -6.32 -25.11
CA LEU A 191 -7.60 -4.97 -25.10
C LEU A 191 -8.61 -3.92 -25.61
N GLY A 192 -9.89 -4.06 -25.27
CA GLY A 192 -10.96 -3.18 -25.76
C GLY A 192 -11.69 -3.78 -26.97
N CYS A 193 -10.98 -4.00 -28.08
CA CYS A 193 -11.53 -4.62 -29.29
C CYS A 193 -11.12 -6.10 -29.40
N ASN A 194 -9.82 -6.36 -29.51
CA ASN A 194 -9.27 -7.68 -29.81
C ASN A 194 -8.87 -8.49 -28.57
N GLN A 195 -8.89 -9.82 -28.73
CA GLN A 195 -8.30 -10.73 -27.75
C GLN A 195 -6.78 -10.68 -27.85
N VAL A 196 -6.10 -10.88 -26.73
CA VAL A 196 -4.65 -10.94 -26.64
C VAL A 196 -4.18 -12.17 -25.87
N SER A 197 -3.03 -12.70 -26.28
CA SER A 197 -2.23 -13.62 -25.47
C SER A 197 -0.75 -13.32 -25.62
N ALA A 198 0.00 -13.47 -24.53
CA ALA A 198 1.46 -13.34 -24.54
C ALA A 198 2.08 -14.23 -23.46
N LYS A 199 3.39 -14.51 -23.59
CA LYS A 199 4.16 -15.03 -22.45
C LYS A 199 4.23 -13.95 -21.38
N ALA A 200 4.11 -14.34 -20.12
CA ALA A 200 4.23 -13.45 -18.97
C ALA A 200 5.08 -14.12 -17.90
N THR A 201 6.13 -13.43 -17.45
CA THR A 201 6.98 -13.87 -16.34
C THR A 201 6.92 -12.83 -15.25
N VAL A 202 6.45 -13.23 -14.06
CA VAL A 202 6.41 -12.36 -12.89
C VAL A 202 7.63 -12.66 -12.03
N ARG A 203 8.36 -11.61 -11.65
CA ARG A 203 9.53 -11.71 -10.78
C ARG A 203 9.79 -10.38 -10.09
N ASP A 204 10.03 -10.40 -8.77
CA ASP A 204 10.54 -9.26 -8.01
C ASP A 204 9.76 -7.94 -8.26
N GLY A 205 8.43 -7.97 -8.21
CA GLY A 205 7.59 -6.77 -8.45
C GLY A 205 7.45 -6.34 -9.92
N HIS A 206 7.98 -7.14 -10.85
CA HIS A 206 7.94 -6.87 -12.29
C HIS A 206 7.20 -7.97 -13.05
N ILE A 207 6.58 -7.61 -14.16
CA ILE A 207 6.00 -8.53 -15.14
C ILE A 207 6.67 -8.29 -16.49
N THR A 208 7.44 -9.26 -16.97
CA THR A 208 7.98 -9.25 -18.33
C THR A 208 6.96 -9.86 -19.28
N LEU A 209 6.46 -9.06 -20.21
CA LEU A 209 5.48 -9.45 -21.22
C LEU A 209 6.19 -9.70 -22.55
N GLY A 210 6.02 -10.90 -23.09
CA GLY A 210 6.50 -11.25 -24.43
C GLY A 210 5.71 -10.54 -25.53
N THR A 211 6.04 -10.85 -26.79
CA THR A 211 5.30 -10.34 -27.95
C THR A 211 3.83 -10.74 -27.88
N ALA A 212 2.95 -9.75 -28.03
CA ALA A 212 1.51 -9.97 -28.09
C ALA A 212 1.10 -10.75 -29.34
N LYS A 213 0.18 -11.70 -29.16
CA LYS A 213 -0.60 -12.31 -30.24
C LYS A 213 -2.03 -11.82 -30.11
N THR A 214 -2.55 -11.13 -31.12
CA THR A 214 -3.91 -10.60 -31.12
C THR A 214 -4.77 -11.17 -32.24
N THR A 215 -6.08 -11.12 -32.04
CA THR A 215 -7.04 -11.20 -33.14
C THR A 215 -6.99 -9.91 -33.98
N ARG A 216 -7.65 -9.91 -35.15
CA ARG A 216 -7.70 -8.74 -36.07
C ARG A 216 -9.14 -8.36 -36.43
N MET A 217 -9.96 -8.17 -35.41
CA MET A 217 -11.30 -7.59 -35.54
C MET A 217 -11.18 -6.08 -35.79
N MET A 218 -12.16 -5.54 -36.51
CA MET A 218 -12.33 -4.12 -36.72
C MET A 218 -13.47 -3.64 -35.82
N CYS A 219 -13.17 -2.64 -34.99
CA CYS A 219 -14.13 -1.99 -34.09
C CYS A 219 -14.08 -0.47 -34.31
N ASP A 220 -14.88 0.27 -33.54
CA ASP A 220 -14.80 1.72 -33.48
C ASP A 220 -13.39 2.23 -33.16
N GLY A 221 -13.07 3.42 -33.68
CA GLY A 221 -11.73 4.00 -33.58
C GLY A 221 -11.23 4.12 -32.14
N SER A 222 -12.09 4.52 -31.21
CA SER A 222 -11.76 4.66 -29.79
C SER A 222 -11.35 3.34 -29.12
N LEU A 223 -11.97 2.22 -29.52
CA LEU A 223 -11.63 0.88 -29.02
C LEU A 223 -10.30 0.39 -29.60
N MET A 224 -10.04 0.71 -30.87
CA MET A 224 -8.76 0.42 -31.52
C MET A 224 -7.61 1.27 -30.96
N ASP A 225 -7.88 2.50 -30.55
CA ASP A 225 -6.89 3.36 -29.89
C ASP A 225 -6.57 2.86 -28.48
N THR A 226 -7.59 2.44 -27.72
CA THR A 226 -7.43 1.74 -26.43
C THR A 226 -6.56 0.49 -26.59
N GLU A 227 -6.82 -0.33 -27.62
CA GLU A 227 -6.02 -1.51 -27.92
C GLU A 227 -4.56 -1.16 -28.21
N ARG A 228 -4.31 -0.11 -29.00
CA ARG A 228 -2.95 0.32 -29.35
C ARG A 228 -2.16 0.75 -28.12
N THR A 229 -2.78 1.52 -27.22
CA THR A 229 -2.15 1.95 -25.97
C THR A 229 -1.78 0.75 -25.09
N LEU A 230 -2.70 -0.19 -24.92
CA LEU A 230 -2.47 -1.41 -24.14
C LEU A 230 -1.42 -2.33 -24.77
N LEU A 231 -1.36 -2.40 -26.10
CA LEU A 231 -0.33 -3.15 -26.83
C LEU A 231 1.08 -2.62 -26.54
N GLY A 232 1.22 -1.35 -26.16
CA GLY A 232 2.48 -0.73 -25.75
C GLY A 232 3.13 -1.35 -24.52
N LEU A 233 2.39 -2.14 -23.72
CA LEU A 233 2.96 -2.87 -22.57
C LEU A 233 3.74 -4.14 -22.98
N PHE A 234 3.44 -4.68 -24.16
CA PHE A 234 3.95 -5.98 -24.59
C PHE A 234 5.32 -5.85 -25.26
N GLY A 235 6.11 -6.92 -25.18
CA GLY A 235 7.51 -6.89 -25.63
C GLY A 235 8.45 -6.14 -24.66
N GLY A 236 7.96 -5.78 -23.48
CA GLY A 236 8.70 -5.05 -22.46
C GLY A 236 8.50 -5.62 -21.06
N THR A 237 8.95 -4.85 -20.07
CA THR A 237 8.73 -5.16 -18.64
C THR A 237 7.95 -4.02 -18.02
N VAL A 238 6.95 -4.38 -17.21
CA VAL A 238 6.18 -3.44 -16.41
C VAL A 238 6.49 -3.67 -14.93
N VAL A 239 6.56 -2.60 -14.16
CA VAL A 239 6.43 -2.65 -12.70
C VAL A 239 4.96 -2.85 -12.39
N TYR A 240 4.63 -3.70 -11.42
CA TYR A 240 3.25 -3.80 -10.94
C TYR A 240 3.17 -3.42 -9.46
N GLU A 241 2.10 -2.73 -9.11
CA GLU A 241 1.74 -2.41 -7.73
C GLU A 241 0.35 -2.97 -7.45
N LEU A 242 0.27 -3.92 -6.52
CA LEU A 242 -0.99 -4.52 -6.08
C LEU A 242 -1.43 -3.83 -4.78
N ASN A 243 -2.63 -3.26 -4.80
CA ASN A 243 -3.25 -2.67 -3.63
C ASN A 243 -4.63 -3.29 -3.43
N HIS A 244 -4.69 -4.34 -2.62
CA HIS A 244 -5.90 -5.09 -2.34
C HIS A 244 -6.55 -5.63 -3.61
N ARG A 245 -7.54 -4.93 -4.16
CA ARG A 245 -8.26 -5.30 -5.38
C ARG A 245 -7.94 -4.44 -6.59
N ALA A 246 -6.99 -3.51 -6.48
CA ALA A 246 -6.49 -2.72 -7.60
C ALA A 246 -5.07 -3.14 -7.97
N ILE A 247 -4.75 -3.12 -9.26
CA ILE A 247 -3.40 -3.30 -9.77
C ILE A 247 -3.06 -2.14 -10.71
N ALA A 248 -1.92 -1.50 -10.45
CA ALA A 248 -1.30 -0.56 -11.36
C ALA A 248 -0.17 -1.25 -12.12
N LEU A 249 -0.10 -1.08 -13.43
CA LEU A 249 1.02 -1.53 -14.26
C LEU A 249 1.69 -0.31 -14.88
N THR A 250 3.00 -0.18 -14.71
CA THR A 250 3.79 0.94 -15.25
C THR A 250 4.89 0.40 -16.14
N SER A 251 4.83 0.73 -17.43
CA SER A 251 5.84 0.35 -18.42
C SER A 251 7.03 1.30 -18.40
N THR A 252 8.18 0.83 -18.89
CA THR A 252 9.42 1.64 -18.99
C THR A 252 9.28 2.85 -19.91
N ASN A 253 8.27 2.89 -20.78
CA ASN A 253 7.95 4.05 -21.63
C ASN A 253 7.03 5.08 -20.94
N GLY A 254 6.66 4.87 -19.68
CA GLY A 254 5.79 5.78 -18.92
C GLY A 254 4.29 5.53 -19.06
N ASN A 255 3.89 4.51 -19.84
CA ASN A 255 2.47 4.12 -19.92
C ASN A 255 2.05 3.45 -18.61
N THR A 256 0.93 3.92 -18.06
CA THR A 256 0.32 3.36 -16.86
C THR A 256 -1.05 2.75 -17.18
N VAL A 257 -1.38 1.66 -16.49
CA VAL A 257 -2.68 0.99 -16.60
C VAL A 257 -3.18 0.70 -15.21
N GLN A 258 -4.41 1.13 -14.91
CA GLN A 258 -5.08 0.75 -13.68
C GLN A 258 -6.14 -0.30 -14.01
N ALA A 259 -6.18 -1.35 -13.21
CA ALA A 259 -7.18 -2.39 -13.30
C ALA A 259 -7.67 -2.81 -11.92
N VAL A 260 -8.89 -3.34 -11.86
CA VAL A 260 -9.50 -3.85 -10.64
C VAL A 260 -9.86 -5.32 -10.79
N ALA A 261 -9.77 -6.07 -9.70
CA ALA A 261 -10.17 -7.48 -9.66
C ALA A 261 -11.69 -7.60 -9.74
N ASP A 262 -12.19 -8.30 -10.76
CA ASP A 262 -13.61 -8.68 -10.84
C ASP A 262 -14.04 -9.44 -9.58
N GLU A 263 -15.31 -9.26 -9.19
CA GLU A 263 -15.94 -9.98 -8.07
C GLU A 263 -16.14 -11.48 -8.32
#